data_AF-A0A7V3MGI9-F1
#
_entry.id   AF-A0A7V3MGI9-F1
#
_cell.length_a   1.000
_cell.length_b   1.000
_cell.length_c   1.000
_cell.angle_alpha   90.00
_cell.angle_beta   90.00
_cell.angle_gamma   90.00
#
_symmetry.space_group_name_H-M   'P 1'
#
loop_
_entity.id
_entity.type
_entity.pdbx_description
1 polymer ?
#
loop_
_entity_poly.entity_id
_entity_poly.type
_entity_poly.pdbx_seq_one_letter_code
_entity_poly.pdbx_strand_id
1 'polypeptide(L)' 'MRNLWRLLSFDVLAPLAAIAALLAIGVVLAWPLWWVSACSALVLLIVEGVGVDFWLLRRDAV' A
#
# COMPACT_ATOMS: atom_id res chain seq x y z
N MET A 1 13.48 10.38 16.63
CA MET A 1 12.92 9.18 17.30
C MET A 1 11.38 9.16 17.39
N ARG A 2 10.69 10.22 17.85
CA ARG A 2 9.21 10.26 17.89
C ARG A 2 8.54 10.43 16.50
N ASN A 3 9.29 10.97 15.54
CA ASN A 3 8.81 11.14 14.16
C ASN A 3 8.91 9.87 13.32
N LEU A 4 9.81 8.93 13.65
CA LEU A 4 9.98 7.67 12.91
C LEU A 4 8.78 6.74 13.11
N TRP A 5 8.23 6.72 14.33
CA TRP A 5 6.97 6.03 14.63
C TRP A 5 5.79 6.66 13.90
N ARG A 6 5.71 7.99 13.78
CA ARG A 6 4.70 8.64 12.93
C ARG A 6 4.92 8.32 11.46
N LEU A 7 6.16 8.34 10.98
CA LEU A 7 6.48 8.01 9.60
C LEU A 7 6.02 6.58 9.27
N LEU A 8 6.45 5.59 10.06
CA LEU A 8 6.03 4.19 9.88
C LEU A 8 4.53 4.01 10.02
N SER A 9 3.89 4.67 10.98
CA SER A 9 2.44 4.61 11.10
C SER A 9 1.76 5.20 9.87
N PHE A 10 2.17 6.35 9.36
CA PHE A 10 1.54 6.97 8.19
C PHE A 10 1.90 6.27 6.87
N ASP A 11 3.17 5.95 6.64
CA ASP A 11 3.68 5.25 5.44
C ASP A 11 3.19 3.80 5.35
N VAL A 12 2.76 3.18 6.46
CA VAL A 12 2.20 1.82 6.43
C VAL A 12 0.68 1.83 6.53
N LEU A 13 0.07 2.69 7.36
CA LEU A 13 -1.39 2.75 7.47
C LEU A 13 -2.04 3.30 6.21
N ALA A 14 -1.43 4.27 5.53
CA ALA A 14 -1.99 4.80 4.29
C ALA A 14 -2.09 3.74 3.17
N PRO A 15 -1.03 2.98 2.85
CA PRO A 15 -1.13 1.89 1.87
C PRO A 15 -2.02 0.74 2.34
N LEU A 16 -2.04 0.40 3.64
CA LEU A 16 -2.99 -0.58 4.16
C LEU A 16 -4.45 -0.12 3.98
N ALA A 17 -4.73 1.15 4.25
CA ALA A 17 -6.06 1.73 4.04
C ALA A 17 -6.43 1.73 2.55
N ALA A 18 -5.47 2.01 1.65
CA ALA A 18 -5.68 1.93 0.21
C ALA A 18 -6.03 0.50 -0.24
N ILE A 19 -5.30 -0.51 0.24
CA ILE A 19 -5.59 -1.93 -0.04
C ILE A 19 -6.99 -2.29 0.49
N ALA A 20 -7.32 -1.90 1.72
CA ALA A 20 -8.65 -2.14 2.28
C ALA A 20 -9.77 -1.50 1.45
N ALA A 21 -9.56 -0.28 0.95
CA ALA A 21 -10.51 0.39 0.06
C ALA A 21 -10.68 -0.36 -1.27
N LEU A 22 -9.59 -0.83 -1.89
CA LEU A 22 -9.66 -1.63 -3.13
C LEU A 22 -10.45 -2.93 -2.93
N LEU A 23 -10.25 -3.60 -1.80
CA LEU A 23 -11.01 -4.79 -1.42
C LEU A 23 -12.49 -4.47 -1.20
N ALA A 24 -12.81 -3.37 -0.51
CA ALA A 24 -14.19 -2.94 -0.29
C ALA A 24 -14.90 -2.63 -1.62
N ILE A 25 -14.22 -1.97 -2.56
CA ILE A 25 -14.73 -1.74 -3.91
C ILE A 25 -14.98 -3.08 -4.61
N GLY A 26 -14.07 -4.05 -4.48
CA GLY A 26 -14.25 -5.40 -5.04
C GLY A 26 -15.49 -6.12 -4.51
N VAL A 27 -15.79 -5.97 -3.22
CA VAL A 27 -17.02 -6.49 -2.60
C VAL A 27 -18.26 -5.85 -3.23
N VAL A 28 -18.28 -4.52 -3.37
CA VAL A 28 -19.41 -3.79 -3.98
C VAL A 28 -19.63 -4.19 -5.45
N LEU A 29 -18.55 -4.46 -6.19
CA LEU A 29 -18.62 -4.89 -7.59
C LEU A 29 -18.95 -6.38 -7.76
N ALA A 30 -19.02 -7.18 -6.68
CA ALA A 30 -19.16 -8.63 -6.71
C ALA A 30 -18.02 -9.35 -7.46
N TRP A 31 -16.79 -8.84 -7.33
CA TRP A 31 -15.56 -9.47 -7.83
C TRP A 31 -15.57 -9.91 -9.31
N PRO A 32 -15.83 -9.00 -10.25
CA PRO A 32 -15.75 -9.35 -11.67
C PRO A 32 -14.29 -9.63 -12.06
N LEU A 33 -14.07 -10.55 -12.99
CA LEU A 33 -12.72 -11.04 -13.35
C LEU A 33 -11.76 -9.91 -13.78
N TRP A 34 -12.27 -8.87 -14.43
CA TRP A 34 -11.46 -7.70 -14.80
C TRP A 34 -11.00 -6.91 -13.57
N TRP A 35 -11.84 -6.80 -12.54
CA TRP A 35 -11.51 -6.13 -11.28
C TRP A 35 -10.50 -6.94 -10.47
N VAL A 36 -10.53 -8.27 -10.52
CA VAL A 36 -9.51 -9.11 -9.88
C VAL A 36 -8.12 -8.79 -10.44
N SER A 37 -8.00 -8.66 -11.77
CA SER A 37 -6.74 -8.27 -12.42
C SER A 37 -6.32 -6.85 -12.06
N ALA A 38 -7.25 -5.88 -12.13
CA ALA A 38 -6.97 -4.50 -11.78
C ALA A 38 -6.56 -4.34 -10.31
N CYS A 39 -7.28 -4.99 -9.39
CA CYS A 39 -6.98 -5.00 -7.96
C CYS A 39 -5.59 -5.57 -7.69
N SER A 40 -5.22 -6.67 -8.37
CA SER A 40 -3.89 -7.27 -8.21
C SER A 40 -2.78 -6.32 -8.68
N ALA A 41 -2.94 -5.69 -9.84
CA ALA A 41 -1.98 -4.72 -10.37
C ALA A 41 -1.85 -3.49 -9.46
N LEU A 42 -2.96 -2.96 -8.95
CA LEU A 42 -2.96 -1.82 -8.04
C LEU A 42 -2.30 -2.15 -6.69
N VAL A 43 -2.57 -3.33 -6.13
CA VAL A 43 -1.90 -3.79 -4.90
C VAL A 43 -0.39 -3.96 -5.14
N LEU A 44 0.02 -4.51 -6.29
CA LEU A 44 1.45 -4.62 -6.64
C LEU A 44 2.13 -3.25 -6.67
N LEU A 45 1.51 -2.25 -7.31
CA LEU A 45 2.05 -0.89 -7.35
C LEU A 45 2.17 -0.25 -5.96
N ILE A 46 1.18 -0.48 -5.08
CA ILE A 46 1.24 -0.02 -3.69
C ILE A 46 2.43 -0.66 -2.96
N VAL A 47 2.63 -1.98 -3.12
CA VAL A 47 3.74 -2.70 -2.49
C VAL A 47 5.09 -2.25 -3.03
N GLU A 48 5.22 -2.01 -4.34
CA GLU A 48 6.45 -1.46 -4.93
C GLU A 48 6.77 -0.08 -4.36
N GLY A 49 5.79 0.82 -4.25
CA GLY A 49 5.96 2.14 -3.64
C GLY A 49 6.50 2.04 -2.21
N VAL A 50 5.86 1.21 -1.37
CA VAL A 50 6.30 0.96 0.02
C VAL A 50 7.71 0.37 0.06
N GLY A 51 8.03 -0.54 -0.86
CA GLY A 51 9.36 -1.14 -0.96
C GLY A 51 10.46 -0.12 -1.30
N VAL A 52 10.17 0.80 -2.21
CA VAL A 52 11.08 1.90 -2.59
C VAL A 52 11.27 2.86 -1.42
N ASP A 53 10.19 3.29 -0.76
CA ASP A 53 10.25 4.20 0.40
C ASP A 53 11.05 3.57 1.55
N PHE A 54 10.84 2.28 1.81
CA PHE A 54 11.61 1.55 2.81
C PHE A 54 13.10 1.44 2.45
N TRP A 55 13.41 1.20 1.17
CA TRP A 55 14.78 1.12 0.69
C TRP A 55 15.50 2.47 0.78
N LEU A 56 14.81 3.57 0.45
CA LEU A 56 15.32 4.94 0.61
C LEU A 56 15.55 5.27 2.08
N LEU A 57 14.59 4.97 2.96
CA LEU A 57 14.74 5.12 4.41
C LEU A 57 15.97 4.35 4.94
N ARG A 58 16.20 3.13 4.44
CA ARG A 58 17.37 2.34 4.81
C ARG A 58 18.67 2.96 4.31
N ARG A 59 18.66 3.57 3.12
CA ARG A 59 19.82 4.26 2.53
C ARG A 59 20.18 5.55 3.25
N ASP A 60 19.18 6.36 3.63
CA ASP A 60 19.39 7.61 4.36
C ASP A 60 19.87 7.41 5.80
N ALA A 61 19.79 6.17 6.31
CA ALA A 61 20.26 5.78 7.63
C ALA A 61 21.72 5.27 7.66
N VAL A 62 22.41 5.15 6.50
CA VAL A 62 23.83 4.76 6.38
C VAL A 62 24.72 6.00 6.35
#